data_AF-A0A074WNK1-F1
#
_entry.id   AF-A0A074WNK1-F1
#
_cell.length_a   1.000
_cell.length_b   1.000
_cell.length_c   1.000
_cell.angle_alpha   90.00
_cell.angle_beta   90.00
_cell.angle_gamma   90.00
#
_symmetry.space_group_name_H-M   'P 1'
#
loop_
_entity.id
_entity.type
_entity.pdbx_description
1 polymer ?
#
loop_
_entity_poly.entity_id
_entity_poly.type
_entity_poly.pdbx_seq_one_letter_code
_entity_poly.pdbx_strand_id
1 'polypeptide(L)'
;MDRKHDWQRNVWSKQIVDRIKVTSRATINLRSTYGVLQSINKELLCYFSPYYHAALHGRFAEAHQKIFQVDLTGKQLHVFVNWVHTGRLELHSWDREDRVKLYIFADYVDILALRRQILTEPDRMEKYREVGVVMSSLPSTSPFRMRIADHYAMHWEPEDDKHDPVDALDVTLHREFLDDIEKSVVRAKAMKLAGCPCCGNPCRYHEHASEEEWRATCGQLPTSRQPEEQYYINSGNRAMKARPDIIP
;
A
#
# COMPACT_ATOMS: atom_id res chain seq x y z
N MET A 1 11.98 21.41 12.14
CA MET A 1 12.62 20.07 12.10
C MET A 1 12.53 19.57 10.68
N ASP A 2 13.67 19.19 10.13
CA ASP A 2 13.96 19.18 8.70
C ASP A 2 13.26 18.02 7.96
N ARG A 3 12.23 18.33 7.16
CA ARG A 3 11.36 17.34 6.49
C ARG A 3 12.11 16.43 5.49
N LYS A 4 13.34 16.79 5.11
CA LYS A 4 14.16 16.08 4.10
C LYS A 4 14.76 14.76 4.60
N HIS A 5 14.94 14.59 5.91
CA HIS A 5 15.56 13.38 6.46
C HIS A 5 14.60 12.18 6.61
N ASP A 6 13.29 12.41 6.47
CA ASP A 6 12.29 11.40 6.82
C ASP A 6 11.89 10.50 5.65
N TRP A 7 12.19 10.89 4.41
CA TRP A 7 11.79 10.12 3.22
C TRP A 7 12.49 8.78 3.08
N GLN A 8 13.61 8.58 3.78
CA GLN A 8 14.36 7.31 3.77
C GLN A 8 13.52 6.13 4.25
N ARG A 9 12.46 6.35 5.04
CA ARG A 9 11.54 5.27 5.46
C ARG A 9 10.55 4.87 4.37
N ASN A 10 10.38 5.68 3.33
CA ASN A 10 9.44 5.43 2.23
C ASN A 10 10.00 4.46 1.18
N VAL A 11 11.21 3.93 1.40
CA VAL A 11 11.86 2.90 0.59
C VAL A 11 12.60 1.93 1.51
N TRP A 12 12.59 0.65 1.16
CA TRP A 12 13.35 -0.33 1.92
C TRP A 12 14.84 -0.24 1.56
N SER A 13 15.72 -0.20 2.57
CA SER A 13 17.17 -0.16 2.38
C SER A 13 17.87 -1.16 3.31
N LYS A 14 18.66 -2.07 2.72
CA LYS A 14 19.43 -3.06 3.46
C LYS A 14 20.36 -2.41 4.48
N GLN A 15 21.05 -1.34 4.06
CA GLN A 15 21.99 -0.62 4.93
C GLN A 15 21.30 -0.05 6.17
N ILE A 16 20.11 0.53 6.01
CA ILE A 16 19.36 1.11 7.13
C ILE A 16 18.83 0.01 8.04
N VAL A 17 18.25 -1.05 7.46
CA VAL A 17 17.70 -2.18 8.22
C VAL A 17 18.77 -2.89 9.03
N ASP A 18 19.93 -3.19 8.41
CA ASP A 18 21.05 -3.84 9.11
C ASP A 18 21.58 -2.96 10.24
N ARG A 19 21.68 -1.64 10.03
CA ARG A 19 22.04 -0.68 11.09
C ARG A 19 21.06 -0.71 12.26
N ILE A 20 19.75 -0.66 12.00
CA ILE A 20 18.73 -0.67 13.06
C ILE A 20 18.79 -1.97 13.88
N LYS A 21 18.95 -3.13 13.20
CA LYS A 21 19.09 -4.44 13.87
C LYS A 21 20.31 -4.52 14.79
N VAL A 22 21.41 -3.84 14.43
CA VAL A 22 22.61 -3.77 15.27
C VAL A 22 22.37 -2.86 16.47
N THR A 23 21.75 -1.70 16.27
CA THR A 23 21.54 -0.70 17.32
C THR A 23 20.47 -1.11 18.34
N SER A 24 19.42 -1.83 17.92
CA SER A 24 18.35 -2.26 18.81
C SER A 24 17.96 -3.70 18.56
N ARG A 25 17.93 -4.48 19.66
CA ARG A 25 17.41 -5.85 19.68
C ARG A 25 16.02 -5.94 20.32
N ALA A 26 15.42 -4.81 20.69
CA ALA A 26 14.10 -4.80 21.29
C ALA A 26 13.07 -5.34 20.30
N THR A 27 12.22 -6.25 20.76
CA THR A 27 11.17 -6.87 19.95
C THR A 27 9.80 -6.63 20.53
N ILE A 28 8.80 -6.66 19.66
CA ILE A 28 7.39 -6.70 20.02
C ILE A 28 6.70 -7.83 19.29
N ASN A 29 5.60 -8.34 19.86
CA ASN A 29 4.82 -9.38 19.21
C ASN A 29 3.63 -8.80 18.46
N LEU A 30 3.41 -9.30 17.25
CA LEU A 30 2.18 -9.09 16.50
C LEU A 30 1.37 -10.39 16.56
N ARG A 31 0.06 -10.28 16.79
CA ARG A 31 -0.87 -11.41 16.81
C ARG A 31 -1.82 -11.29 15.63
N SER A 32 -1.81 -12.30 14.77
CA SER A 32 -2.76 -12.46 13.65
C SER A 32 -4.19 -12.69 14.14
N THR A 33 -5.16 -12.55 13.22
CA THR A 33 -6.59 -12.79 13.46
C THR A 33 -6.88 -14.18 14.04
N TYR A 34 -6.07 -15.18 13.69
CA TYR A 34 -6.20 -16.57 14.19
C TYR A 34 -5.27 -16.92 15.36
N GLY A 35 -4.66 -15.91 15.99
CA GLY A 35 -3.87 -16.10 17.20
C GLY A 35 -2.40 -16.47 16.99
N VAL A 36 -1.93 -16.66 15.75
CA VAL A 36 -0.50 -16.84 15.45
C VAL A 36 0.28 -15.60 15.88
N LEU A 37 1.34 -15.80 16.65
CA LEU A 37 2.24 -14.76 17.14
C LEU A 37 3.53 -14.72 16.32
N GLN A 38 3.96 -13.52 15.93
CA GLN A 38 5.29 -13.30 15.37
C GLN A 38 5.99 -12.14 16.05
N SER A 39 7.27 -12.35 16.34
CA SER A 39 8.14 -11.34 16.93
C SER A 39 8.80 -10.50 15.83
N ILE A 40 8.79 -9.18 16.00
CA ILE A 40 9.38 -8.22 15.08
C ILE A 40 10.25 -7.22 15.86
N ASN A 41 11.33 -6.75 15.25
CA ASN A 41 12.14 -5.68 15.81
C ASN A 41 11.31 -4.40 15.97
N LYS A 42 11.23 -3.88 17.20
CA LYS A 42 10.40 -2.73 17.56
C LYS A 42 10.80 -1.49 16.76
N GLU A 43 12.10 -1.21 16.66
CA GLU A 43 12.61 -0.02 15.98
C GLU A 43 12.42 -0.11 14.46
N LEU A 44 12.52 -1.29 13.86
CA LEU A 44 12.18 -1.46 12.44
C LEU A 44 10.69 -1.20 12.19
N LEU A 45 9.81 -1.70 13.07
CA LEU A 45 8.38 -1.47 12.96
C LEU A 45 8.06 0.02 13.04
N CYS A 46 8.59 0.73 14.05
CA CYS A 46 8.45 2.18 14.21
C CYS A 46 9.07 2.97 13.04
N TYR A 47 10.22 2.53 12.53
CA TYR A 47 10.91 3.20 11.43
C TYR A 47 10.03 3.23 10.17
N PHE A 48 9.43 2.10 9.80
CA PHE A 48 8.60 2.02 8.61
C PHE A 48 7.15 2.50 8.81
N SER A 49 6.66 2.54 10.06
CA SER A 49 5.27 2.88 10.39
C SER A 49 5.22 4.05 11.38
N PRO A 50 4.87 5.27 10.92
CA PRO A 50 4.56 6.39 11.80
C PRO A 50 3.44 6.07 12.79
N TYR A 51 2.47 5.24 12.39
CA TYR A 51 1.42 4.72 13.27
C TYR A 51 2.01 3.97 14.47
N TYR A 52 2.84 2.96 14.24
CA TYR A 52 3.44 2.19 15.34
C TYR A 52 4.45 3.02 16.13
N HIS A 53 5.18 3.94 15.50
CA HIS A 53 6.01 4.90 16.22
C HIS A 53 5.17 5.72 17.22
N ALA A 54 4.03 6.27 16.78
CA ALA A 54 3.12 7.02 17.64
C ALA A 54 2.48 6.12 18.72
N ALA A 55 2.07 4.90 18.39
CA ALA A 55 1.47 3.98 19.36
C ALA A 55 2.46 3.52 20.44
N LEU A 56 3.71 3.28 20.08
CA LEU A 56 4.72 2.68 20.96
C LEU A 56 5.58 3.69 21.74
N HIS A 57 5.66 4.93 21.26
CA HIS A 57 6.41 6.01 21.90
C HIS A 57 5.51 7.18 22.33
N GLY A 58 4.20 7.08 22.07
CA GLY A 58 3.20 8.04 22.52
C GLY A 58 2.85 7.89 23.99
N ARG A 59 1.81 8.60 24.40
CA ARG A 59 1.30 8.63 25.78
C ARG A 59 0.07 7.74 25.98
N PHE A 60 -0.27 6.91 25.00
CA PHE A 60 -1.45 6.07 25.03
C PHE A 60 -1.19 4.72 25.71
N ALA A 61 -2.25 3.95 25.99
CA ALA A 61 -2.14 2.66 26.67
C ALA A 61 -1.28 1.66 25.87
N GLU A 62 -1.29 1.79 24.54
CA GLU A 62 -0.52 1.05 23.55
C GLU A 62 0.99 1.11 23.79
N ALA A 63 1.50 2.20 24.39
CA ALA A 63 2.92 2.34 24.70
C ALA A 63 3.41 1.28 25.70
N HIS A 64 2.51 0.71 26.49
CA HIS A 64 2.78 -0.35 27.46
C HIS A 64 2.42 -1.75 26.93
N GLN A 65 1.84 -1.86 25.74
CA GLN A 65 1.47 -3.14 25.15
C GLN A 65 2.71 -3.89 24.65
N LYS A 66 2.72 -5.19 24.89
CA LYS A 66 3.75 -6.12 24.38
C LYS A 66 3.28 -6.93 23.17
N ILE A 67 1.97 -6.89 22.90
CA ILE A 67 1.32 -7.64 21.84
C ILE A 67 0.32 -6.72 21.15
N PHE A 68 0.44 -6.56 19.83
CA PHE A 68 -0.52 -5.84 19.00
C PHE A 68 -1.32 -6.83 18.17
N GLN A 69 -2.64 -6.69 18.19
CA GLN A 69 -3.51 -7.43 17.26
C GLN A 69 -3.41 -6.79 15.88
N VAL A 70 -3.32 -7.62 14.84
CA VAL A 70 -3.31 -7.18 13.45
C VAL A 70 -4.31 -7.98 12.65
N ASP A 71 -5.03 -7.31 11.74
CA ASP A 71 -5.95 -7.95 10.81
C ASP A 71 -5.21 -8.57 9.63
N LEU A 72 -4.38 -9.56 9.93
CA LEU A 72 -3.63 -10.37 8.98
C LEU A 72 -3.78 -11.83 9.38
N THR A 73 -3.83 -12.74 8.40
CA THR A 73 -3.67 -14.17 8.67
C THR A 73 -2.24 -14.48 9.12
N GLY A 74 -1.99 -15.69 9.68
CA GLY A 74 -0.63 -16.09 10.06
C GLY A 74 0.36 -16.06 8.88
N LYS A 75 -0.10 -16.42 7.67
CA LYS A 75 0.68 -16.37 6.42
C LYS A 75 1.00 -14.93 6.03
N GLN A 76 0.00 -14.06 5.99
CA GLN A 76 0.19 -12.65 5.62
C GLN A 76 1.10 -11.92 6.64
N LEU A 77 0.93 -12.21 7.94
CA LEU A 77 1.81 -11.71 8.99
C LEU A 77 3.25 -12.17 8.79
N HIS A 78 3.47 -13.41 8.35
CA HIS A 78 4.81 -13.92 8.07
C HIS A 78 5.47 -13.17 6.91
N VAL A 79 4.73 -12.97 5.82
CA VAL A 79 5.20 -12.18 4.68
C VAL A 79 5.56 -10.76 5.12
N PHE A 80 4.71 -10.11 5.93
CA PHE A 80 4.99 -8.77 6.46
C PHE A 80 6.27 -8.74 7.31
N VAL A 81 6.39 -9.62 8.30
CA VAL A 81 7.55 -9.67 9.19
C VAL A 81 8.82 -10.00 8.40
N ASN A 82 8.77 -10.94 7.46
CA ASN A 82 9.89 -11.26 6.58
C ASN A 82 10.31 -10.05 5.73
N TRP A 83 9.33 -9.35 5.13
CA TRP A 83 9.58 -8.14 4.35
C TRP A 83 10.27 -7.05 5.17
N VAL A 84 9.81 -6.77 6.39
CA VAL A 84 10.46 -5.75 7.25
C VAL A 84 11.95 -6.07 7.44
N HIS A 85 12.30 -7.34 7.64
CA HIS A 85 13.67 -7.75 7.91
C HIS A 85 14.53 -7.91 6.65
N THR A 86 13.96 -8.23 5.49
CA THR A 86 14.73 -8.67 4.31
C THR A 86 14.49 -7.83 3.05
N GLY A 87 13.42 -7.04 3.03
CA GLY A 87 12.95 -6.29 1.86
C GLY A 87 12.31 -7.17 0.80
N ARG A 88 12.24 -8.49 1.03
CA ARG A 88 11.68 -9.44 0.07
C ARG A 88 10.21 -9.64 0.36
N LEU A 89 9.40 -9.39 -0.65
CA LEU A 89 7.99 -9.70 -0.62
C LEU A 89 7.81 -11.07 -1.28
N GLU A 90 7.77 -12.12 -0.46
CA GLU A 90 7.52 -13.48 -0.93
C GLU A 90 6.02 -13.72 -0.99
N LEU A 91 5.33 -12.92 -1.79
CA LEU A 91 3.98 -13.27 -2.22
C LEU A 91 4.15 -14.49 -3.12
N HIS A 92 3.91 -15.69 -2.58
CA HIS A 92 3.82 -16.89 -3.40
C HIS A 92 2.88 -16.64 -4.58
N SER A 93 3.00 -17.44 -5.65
CA SER A 93 2.17 -17.29 -6.85
C SER A 93 0.65 -17.47 -6.64
N TRP A 94 0.16 -17.51 -5.39
CA TRP A 94 -1.16 -17.95 -4.96
C TRP A 94 -1.79 -16.96 -3.97
N ASP A 95 -2.92 -16.42 -4.41
CA ASP A 95 -3.95 -15.59 -3.75
C ASP A 95 -3.84 -14.05 -3.86
N ARG A 96 -4.62 -13.48 -4.78
CA ARG A 96 -4.78 -12.03 -4.98
C ARG A 96 -5.31 -11.36 -3.70
N GLU A 97 -6.12 -12.09 -2.93
CA GLU A 97 -6.68 -11.62 -1.67
C GLU A 97 -5.58 -11.31 -0.64
N ASP A 98 -4.53 -12.13 -0.56
CA ASP A 98 -3.41 -11.89 0.37
C ASP A 98 -2.70 -10.56 0.08
N ARG A 99 -2.51 -10.23 -1.20
CA ARG A 99 -1.90 -8.96 -1.61
C ARG A 99 -2.79 -7.77 -1.26
N VAL A 100 -4.09 -7.89 -1.53
CA VAL A 100 -5.08 -6.85 -1.21
C VAL A 100 -5.11 -6.59 0.30
N LYS A 101 -5.20 -7.66 1.11
CA LYS A 101 -5.21 -7.56 2.57
C LYS A 101 -3.90 -6.96 3.10
N LEU A 102 -2.75 -7.35 2.54
CA LEU A 102 -1.47 -6.78 2.93
C LEU A 102 -1.37 -5.29 2.55
N TYR A 103 -1.91 -4.87 1.41
CA TYR A 103 -1.97 -3.45 1.04
C TYR A 103 -2.88 -2.66 2.00
N ILE A 104 -4.08 -3.19 2.31
CA ILE A 104 -5.02 -2.54 3.24
C ILE A 104 -4.38 -2.38 4.61
N PHE A 105 -3.71 -3.43 5.12
CA PHE A 105 -2.94 -3.35 6.35
C PHE A 105 -1.86 -2.26 6.27
N ALA A 106 -1.05 -2.25 5.20
CA ALA A 106 0.00 -1.26 5.01
C ALA A 106 -0.54 0.19 4.90
N ASP A 107 -1.73 0.41 4.33
CA ASP A 107 -2.40 1.71 4.34
C ASP A 107 -2.87 2.10 5.74
N TYR A 108 -3.47 1.15 6.47
CA TYR A 108 -3.97 1.36 7.81
C TYR A 108 -2.87 1.73 8.80
N VAL A 109 -1.75 1.01 8.79
CA VAL A 109 -0.59 1.27 9.67
C VAL A 109 0.44 2.21 9.04
N ASP A 110 0.10 2.93 7.98
CA ASP A 110 0.93 3.95 7.32
C ASP A 110 2.36 3.49 6.94
N ILE A 111 2.48 2.34 6.29
CA ILE A 111 3.76 1.81 5.79
C ILE A 111 3.86 2.08 4.28
N LEU A 112 4.29 3.28 3.92
CA LEU A 112 4.39 3.72 2.52
C LEU A 112 5.36 2.87 1.70
N ALA A 113 6.50 2.47 2.26
CA ALA A 113 7.47 1.61 1.55
C ALA A 113 6.86 0.28 1.09
N LEU A 114 6.02 -0.34 1.93
CA LEU A 114 5.34 -1.59 1.61
C LEU A 114 4.26 -1.39 0.56
N ARG A 115 3.44 -0.33 0.69
CA ARG A 115 2.43 0.03 -0.33
C ARG A 115 3.05 0.22 -1.71
N ARG A 116 4.18 0.94 -1.80
CA ARG A 116 4.93 1.14 -3.05
C ARG A 116 5.45 -0.18 -3.61
N GLN A 117 6.03 -1.04 -2.77
CA GLN A 117 6.54 -2.33 -3.24
C GLN A 117 5.42 -3.22 -3.80
N ILE A 118 4.26 -3.29 -3.14
CA ILE A 118 3.07 -4.01 -3.63
C ILE A 118 2.58 -3.44 -4.98
N LEU A 119 2.60 -2.11 -5.12
CA LEU A 119 2.20 -1.42 -6.36
C LEU A 119 3.19 -1.60 -7.52
N THR A 120 4.42 -2.01 -7.23
CA THR A 120 5.46 -2.26 -8.24
C THR A 120 5.37 -3.68 -8.82
N GLU A 121 4.71 -4.62 -8.16
CA GLU A 121 4.62 -6.00 -8.63
C GLU A 121 3.90 -6.09 -9.99
N PRO A 122 4.55 -6.66 -11.03
CA PRO A 122 3.95 -6.76 -12.36
C PRO A 122 2.82 -7.80 -12.42
N ASP A 123 2.01 -7.70 -13.47
CA ASP A 123 1.24 -8.80 -14.08
C ASP A 123 0.19 -9.52 -13.24
N ARG A 124 -0.49 -8.82 -12.33
CA ARG A 124 -1.66 -9.40 -11.66
C ARG A 124 -2.76 -8.38 -11.48
N MET A 125 -3.79 -8.50 -12.31
CA MET A 125 -5.08 -7.85 -12.16
C MET A 125 -5.84 -8.44 -10.96
N GLU A 126 -6.35 -7.59 -10.07
CA GLU A 126 -7.38 -7.94 -9.10
C GLU A 126 -8.68 -8.36 -9.83
N LYS A 127 -9.34 -9.41 -9.38
CA LYS A 127 -10.65 -9.83 -9.92
C LYS A 127 -11.79 -9.13 -9.18
N TYR A 128 -13.02 -9.24 -9.66
CA TYR A 128 -14.18 -8.61 -9.03
C TYR A 128 -14.29 -8.92 -7.53
N ARG A 129 -14.02 -10.16 -7.12
CA ARG A 129 -14.00 -10.53 -5.68
C ARG A 129 -13.06 -9.64 -4.86
N GLU A 130 -11.85 -9.39 -5.35
CA GLU A 130 -10.88 -8.53 -4.69
C GLU A 130 -11.24 -7.05 -4.80
N VAL A 131 -11.83 -6.62 -5.92
CA VAL A 131 -12.34 -5.26 -6.09
C VAL A 131 -13.32 -4.92 -4.98
N GLY A 132 -14.28 -5.80 -4.66
CA GLY A 132 -15.23 -5.57 -3.57
C GLY A 132 -14.55 -5.32 -2.21
N VAL A 133 -13.48 -6.05 -1.90
CA VAL A 133 -12.69 -5.86 -0.66
C VAL A 133 -11.96 -4.52 -0.67
N VAL A 134 -11.35 -4.15 -1.80
CA VAL A 134 -10.65 -2.87 -1.96
C VAL A 134 -11.62 -1.70 -1.81
N MET A 135 -12.78 -1.77 -2.48
CA MET A 135 -13.79 -0.72 -2.49
C MET A 135 -14.37 -0.44 -1.11
N SER A 136 -14.60 -1.50 -0.33
CA SER A 136 -15.13 -1.42 1.04
C SER A 136 -14.09 -0.97 2.08
N SER A 137 -12.79 -1.15 1.81
CA SER A 137 -11.73 -0.92 2.81
C SER A 137 -10.92 0.37 2.57
N LEU A 138 -10.80 0.81 1.32
CA LEU A 138 -9.95 1.93 0.92
C LEU A 138 -10.76 3.15 0.42
N PRO A 139 -10.32 4.37 0.74
CA PRO A 139 -10.96 5.59 0.24
C PRO A 139 -10.86 5.68 -1.27
N SER A 140 -11.80 6.38 -1.92
CA SER A 140 -11.81 6.60 -3.38
C SER A 140 -10.55 7.27 -3.93
N THR A 141 -9.82 8.00 -3.09
CA THR A 141 -8.53 8.61 -3.43
C THR A 141 -7.36 7.65 -3.38
N SER A 142 -7.56 6.39 -2.99
CA SER A 142 -6.51 5.37 -2.87
C SER A 142 -5.78 5.12 -4.19
N PRO A 143 -4.44 5.12 -4.21
CA PRO A 143 -3.68 4.75 -5.41
C PRO A 143 -3.92 3.33 -5.87
N PHE A 144 -4.25 2.42 -4.94
CA PHE A 144 -4.58 1.03 -5.27
C PHE A 144 -5.90 0.93 -6.03
N ARG A 145 -6.93 1.69 -5.61
CA ARG A 145 -8.18 1.83 -6.38
C ARG A 145 -7.92 2.43 -7.76
N MET A 146 -7.11 3.49 -7.82
CA MET A 146 -6.74 4.11 -9.09
C MET A 146 -6.03 3.14 -10.05
N ARG A 147 -5.10 2.32 -9.54
CA ARG A 147 -4.39 1.29 -10.32
C ARG A 147 -5.35 0.22 -10.85
N ILE A 148 -6.24 -0.27 -10.01
CA ILE A 148 -7.24 -1.28 -10.40
C ILE A 148 -8.16 -0.72 -11.49
N ALA A 149 -8.70 0.49 -11.31
CA ALA A 149 -9.54 1.13 -12.31
C ALA A 149 -8.80 1.35 -13.64
N ASP A 150 -7.54 1.79 -13.61
CA ASP A 150 -6.70 1.91 -14.82
C ASP A 150 -6.46 0.57 -15.50
N HIS A 151 -6.28 -0.51 -14.73
CA HIS A 151 -6.13 -1.84 -15.30
C HIS A 151 -7.44 -2.33 -15.93
N TYR A 152 -8.57 -2.14 -15.25
CA TYR A 152 -9.88 -2.55 -15.76
C TYR A 152 -10.25 -1.78 -17.04
N ALA A 153 -10.01 -0.47 -17.08
CA ALA A 153 -10.29 0.36 -18.23
C ALA A 153 -9.48 -0.02 -19.48
N MET A 154 -8.29 -0.61 -19.31
CA MET A 154 -7.32 -0.80 -20.39
C MET A 154 -7.09 -2.25 -20.80
N HIS A 155 -7.35 -3.20 -19.91
CA HIS A 155 -6.97 -4.60 -20.09
C HIS A 155 -8.04 -5.62 -19.71
N TRP A 156 -9.13 -5.21 -19.07
CA TRP A 156 -10.17 -6.17 -18.69
C TRP A 156 -10.82 -6.80 -19.91
N GLU A 157 -10.94 -8.12 -19.88
CA GLU A 157 -11.80 -8.89 -20.78
C GLU A 157 -12.82 -9.68 -19.97
N PRO A 158 -14.03 -9.98 -20.51
CA PRO A 158 -15.05 -10.73 -19.77
C PRO A 158 -14.56 -12.09 -19.21
N GLU A 159 -13.57 -12.71 -19.87
CA GLU A 159 -12.98 -13.99 -19.44
C GLU A 159 -12.18 -13.89 -18.14
N ASP A 160 -11.68 -12.71 -17.78
CA ASP A 160 -10.90 -12.50 -16.55
C ASP A 160 -11.73 -12.78 -15.29
N ASP A 161 -13.04 -12.56 -15.38
CA ASP A 161 -13.98 -12.58 -14.27
C ASP A 161 -15.17 -13.53 -14.49
N LYS A 162 -15.13 -14.41 -15.49
CA LYS A 162 -16.23 -15.33 -15.81
C LYS A 162 -16.68 -16.25 -14.66
N HIS A 163 -15.83 -16.46 -13.67
CA HIS A 163 -16.10 -17.30 -12.50
C HIS A 163 -16.36 -16.48 -11.23
N ASP A 164 -16.28 -15.16 -11.33
CA ASP A 164 -16.57 -14.26 -10.24
C ASP A 164 -18.10 -14.02 -10.25
N PRO A 165 -18.82 -14.39 -9.17
CA PRO A 165 -20.25 -14.18 -9.12
C PRO A 165 -20.55 -12.69 -9.20
N VAL A 166 -21.24 -12.25 -10.26
CA VAL A 166 -21.66 -10.85 -10.46
C VAL A 166 -22.51 -10.37 -9.28
N ASP A 167 -23.23 -11.29 -8.64
CA ASP A 167 -24.08 -11.04 -7.48
C ASP A 167 -23.29 -10.80 -6.17
N ALA A 168 -21.96 -10.96 -6.17
CA ALA A 168 -21.12 -10.85 -4.98
C ALA A 168 -20.73 -9.41 -4.61
N LEU A 169 -20.92 -8.43 -5.51
CA LEU A 169 -20.76 -7.02 -5.17
C LEU A 169 -22.11 -6.39 -4.85
N ASP A 170 -22.17 -5.70 -3.71
CA ASP A 170 -23.25 -4.76 -3.43
C ASP A 170 -23.42 -3.77 -4.59
N VAL A 171 -24.67 -3.49 -4.98
CA VAL A 171 -25.01 -2.64 -6.13
C VAL A 171 -24.34 -1.26 -6.03
N THR A 172 -24.16 -0.74 -4.82
CA THR A 172 -23.50 0.54 -4.56
C THR A 172 -22.01 0.46 -4.85
N LEU A 173 -21.34 -0.59 -4.37
CA LEU A 173 -19.91 -0.83 -4.64
C LEU A 173 -19.67 -1.00 -6.14
N HIS A 174 -20.58 -1.66 -6.85
CA HIS A 174 -20.49 -1.81 -8.30
C HIS A 174 -20.59 -0.46 -9.02
N ARG A 175 -21.50 0.43 -8.59
CA ARG A 175 -21.64 1.76 -9.19
C ARG A 175 -20.39 2.62 -8.99
N GLU A 176 -19.89 2.70 -7.75
CA GLU A 176 -18.68 3.48 -7.46
C GLU A 176 -17.47 2.97 -8.25
N PHE A 177 -17.37 1.65 -8.43
CA PHE A 177 -16.28 1.07 -9.20
C PHE A 177 -16.39 1.41 -10.70
N LEU A 178 -17.59 1.36 -11.28
CA LEU A 178 -17.82 1.82 -12.65
C LEU A 178 -17.48 3.30 -12.83
N ASP A 179 -17.82 4.16 -11.86
CA ASP A 179 -17.45 5.58 -11.87
C ASP A 179 -15.92 5.76 -11.88
N ASP A 180 -15.18 4.94 -11.13
CA ASP A 180 -13.71 4.98 -11.11
C ASP A 180 -13.10 4.53 -12.44
N ILE A 181 -13.70 3.52 -13.11
CA ILE A 181 -13.32 3.10 -14.46
C ILE A 181 -13.60 4.20 -15.48
N GLU A 182 -14.78 4.83 -15.43
CA GLU A 182 -15.12 5.93 -16.35
C GLU A 182 -14.15 7.10 -16.20
N LYS A 183 -13.83 7.50 -14.96
CA LYS A 183 -12.80 8.53 -14.68
C LYS A 183 -11.44 8.14 -15.23
N SER A 184 -11.06 6.86 -15.17
CA SER A 184 -9.82 6.37 -15.78
C SER A 184 -9.83 6.55 -17.30
N VAL A 185 -10.89 6.14 -17.99
CA VAL A 185 -11.03 6.28 -19.45
C VAL A 185 -10.96 7.75 -19.87
N VAL A 186 -11.68 8.63 -19.15
CA VAL A 186 -11.66 10.08 -19.41
C VAL A 186 -10.26 10.65 -19.19
N ARG A 187 -9.60 10.28 -18.08
CA ARG A 187 -8.23 10.70 -17.77
C ARG A 187 -7.25 10.28 -18.88
N ALA A 188 -7.30 9.02 -19.31
CA ALA A 188 -6.42 8.50 -20.36
C ALA A 188 -6.58 9.27 -21.68
N LYS A 189 -7.82 9.60 -22.06
CA LYS A 189 -8.14 10.42 -23.25
C LYS A 189 -7.62 11.85 -23.10
N ALA A 190 -7.89 12.50 -21.98
CA ALA A 190 -7.50 13.89 -21.73
C ALA A 190 -5.98 14.08 -21.72
N MET A 191 -5.25 13.11 -21.18
CA MET A 191 -3.80 13.18 -20.99
C MET A 191 -2.99 12.81 -22.24
N LYS A 192 -3.63 12.36 -23.32
CA LYS A 192 -2.96 11.86 -24.54
C LYS A 192 -1.79 10.93 -24.21
N LEU A 193 -1.94 10.07 -23.19
CA LEU A 193 -0.86 9.22 -22.72
C LEU A 193 -0.38 8.32 -23.85
N ALA A 194 0.92 8.37 -24.16
CA ALA A 194 1.54 7.42 -25.07
C ALA A 194 1.72 6.07 -24.33
N GLY A 195 0.80 5.13 -24.55
CA GLY A 195 0.82 3.77 -23.96
C GLY A 195 -0.12 3.57 -22.76
N CYS A 196 -0.14 2.35 -22.16
CA CYS A 196 -1.03 2.10 -21.01
C CYS A 196 -0.63 2.97 -19.81
N PRO A 197 -1.58 3.70 -19.17
CA PRO A 197 -1.34 4.35 -17.88
C PRO A 197 -0.82 3.38 -16.81
N CYS A 198 -1.31 2.14 -16.84
CA CYS A 198 -1.08 1.08 -15.86
C CYS A 198 0.26 0.33 -15.99
N CYS A 199 0.76 0.10 -17.22
CA CYS A 199 1.93 -0.76 -17.47
C CYS A 199 3.26 0.01 -17.47
N GLY A 200 3.23 1.33 -17.70
CA GLY A 200 4.43 2.08 -18.09
C GLY A 200 5.25 2.67 -16.94
N ASN A 201 4.62 2.99 -15.80
CA ASN A 201 5.29 3.64 -14.68
C ASN A 201 4.54 3.42 -13.34
N PRO A 202 5.02 2.49 -12.48
CA PRO A 202 4.45 2.27 -11.15
C PRO A 202 4.43 3.52 -10.26
N CYS A 203 5.34 4.47 -10.48
CA CYS A 203 5.42 5.68 -9.68
C CYS A 203 4.20 6.59 -9.81
N ARG A 204 3.35 6.40 -10.83
CA ARG A 204 2.03 7.05 -10.92
C ARG A 204 1.10 6.68 -9.77
N TYR A 205 1.38 5.56 -9.09
CA TYR A 205 0.59 5.05 -7.96
C TYR A 205 1.33 5.16 -6.62
N HIS A 206 2.61 5.56 -6.60
CA HIS A 206 3.47 5.50 -5.41
C HIS A 206 3.35 6.69 -4.43
N GLU A 207 2.33 7.54 -4.52
CA GLU A 207 2.09 8.61 -3.52
C GLU A 207 3.32 9.48 -3.25
N HIS A 208 3.92 10.02 -4.31
CA HIS A 208 5.05 10.92 -4.16
C HIS A 208 4.59 12.30 -3.68
N ALA A 209 5.21 12.82 -2.63
CA ALA A 209 4.86 14.16 -2.12
C ALA A 209 5.34 15.27 -3.06
N SER A 210 6.50 15.08 -3.68
CA SER A 210 7.11 16.00 -4.63
C SER A 210 8.12 15.27 -5.51
N GLU A 211 8.66 15.98 -6.51
CA GLU A 211 9.77 15.47 -7.31
C GLU A 211 11.02 15.21 -6.45
N GLU A 212 11.34 16.06 -5.48
CA GLU A 212 12.49 15.83 -4.60
C GLU A 212 12.33 14.56 -3.76
N GLU A 213 11.13 14.28 -3.27
CA GLU A 213 10.84 13.04 -2.55
C GLU A 213 10.97 11.82 -3.46
N TRP A 214 10.48 11.90 -4.69
CA TRP A 214 10.68 10.85 -5.69
C TRP A 214 12.18 10.64 -5.96
N ARG A 215 12.95 11.70 -6.24
CA ARG A 215 14.40 11.63 -6.50
C ARG A 215 15.17 10.98 -5.35
N ALA A 216 14.78 11.27 -4.10
CA ALA A 216 15.42 10.70 -2.91
C ALA A 216 15.03 9.23 -2.63
N THR A 217 13.96 8.72 -3.28
CA THR A 217 13.40 7.39 -3.01
C THR A 217 13.35 6.55 -4.28
N CYS A 218 12.20 6.46 -4.96
CA CYS A 218 12.03 5.66 -6.17
C CYS A 218 12.99 6.06 -7.29
N GLY A 219 13.38 7.33 -7.40
CA GLY A 219 14.35 7.82 -8.40
C GLY A 219 15.77 7.27 -8.24
N GLN A 220 16.08 6.61 -7.12
CA GLN A 220 17.34 5.88 -6.93
C GLN A 220 17.27 4.44 -7.47
N LEU A 221 16.10 3.95 -7.87
CA LEU A 221 15.91 2.59 -8.35
C LEU A 221 16.15 2.51 -9.87
N PRO A 222 16.91 1.51 -10.38
CA PRO A 222 17.29 1.46 -11.80
C PRO A 222 16.14 1.43 -12.81
N THR A 223 15.00 0.86 -12.43
CA THR A 223 13.85 0.66 -13.32
C THR A 223 12.75 1.70 -13.13
N SER A 224 12.95 2.65 -12.22
CA SER A 224 11.96 3.68 -11.90
C SER A 224 11.94 4.78 -12.96
N ARG A 225 10.76 5.33 -13.21
CA ARG A 225 10.54 6.49 -14.09
C ARG A 225 9.85 7.59 -13.29
N GLN A 226 10.26 8.83 -13.54
CA GLN A 226 9.61 9.98 -12.91
C GLN A 226 8.13 10.01 -13.34
N PRO A 227 7.17 10.10 -12.40
CA PRO A 227 5.77 10.27 -12.75
C PRO A 227 5.51 11.71 -13.23
N GLU A 228 4.45 11.90 -14.00
CA GLU A 228 4.00 13.22 -14.45
C GLU A 228 3.52 14.07 -13.25
N GLU A 229 3.58 15.40 -13.37
CA GLU A 229 3.36 16.34 -12.27
C GLU A 229 2.03 16.14 -11.52
N GLN A 230 0.97 15.79 -12.25
CA GLN A 230 -0.36 15.51 -11.72
C GLN A 230 -0.46 14.31 -10.77
N TYR A 231 0.56 13.42 -10.75
CA TYR A 231 0.59 12.25 -9.87
C TYR A 231 1.30 12.51 -8.54
N TYR A 232 1.89 13.70 -8.35
CA TYR A 232 2.34 14.14 -7.03
C TYR A 232 1.14 14.48 -6.13
N ILE A 233 1.26 14.26 -4.82
CA ILE A 233 0.16 14.56 -3.88
C ILE A 233 -0.09 16.08 -3.78
N ASN A 234 0.98 16.88 -3.80
CA ASN A 234 0.92 18.32 -3.56
C ASN A 234 0.58 19.16 -4.79
N SER A 235 0.35 18.57 -5.97
CA SER A 235 -0.07 19.30 -7.18
C SER A 235 -1.55 19.73 -7.16
N GLY A 236 -2.17 19.81 -5.97
CA GLY A 236 -3.46 20.45 -5.74
C GLY A 236 -4.70 19.55 -5.81
N ASN A 237 -4.57 18.23 -6.05
CA ASN A 237 -5.73 17.35 -6.36
C ASN A 237 -6.00 16.19 -5.39
N ARG A 238 -5.27 16.05 -4.28
CA ARG A 238 -5.60 15.07 -3.23
C ARG A 238 -5.90 15.76 -1.92
N ALA A 239 -7.17 16.15 -1.77
CA ALA A 239 -7.70 16.63 -0.50
C ALA A 239 -7.46 15.58 0.61
N MET A 240 -6.73 16.05 1.62
CA MET A 240 -6.63 15.63 3.01
C MET A 240 -7.32 14.29 3.36
N LYS A 241 -6.50 13.29 3.73
CA LYS A 241 -6.93 12.17 4.58
C LYS A 241 -7.42 12.75 5.91
N ALA A 242 -8.70 13.09 6.01
CA ALA A 242 -9.41 13.18 7.26
C ALA A 242 -10.25 11.90 7.37
N ARG A 243 -9.80 10.92 8.15
CA ARG A 243 -10.69 9.88 8.65
C ARG A 243 -11.29 10.38 9.97
N PRO A 244 -12.59 10.17 10.22
CA PRO A 244 -13.23 10.53 11.47
C PRO A 244 -12.61 9.71 12.61
N ASP A 245 -12.41 10.38 13.73
CA ASP A 245 -11.92 9.78 14.96
C ASP A 245 -12.83 8.61 15.37
N ILE A 246 -12.25 7.40 15.46
CA ILE A 246 -12.84 6.32 16.25
C ILE A 246 -12.26 6.50 17.65
N ILE A 247 -13.07 7.08 18.54
CA ILE A 247 -12.83 7.20 19.98
C ILE A 247 -13.74 6.16 20.67
N PRO A 248 -13.22 5.48 21.71
CA PRO A 248 -13.01 4.02 21.75
C PRO A 248 -14.28 3.16 21.85
#